data_AF-A0A100JR10-F1
#
_entry.id   AF-A0A100JR10-F1
#
_cell.length_a   1.000
_cell.length_b   1.000
_cell.length_c   1.000
_cell.angle_alpha   90.00
_cell.angle_beta   90.00
_cell.angle_gamma   90.00
#
_symmetry.space_group_name_H-M   'P 1'
#
loop_
_entity.id
_entity.type
_entity.pdbx_description
1 polymer ?
#
loop_
_entity_poly.entity_id
_entity_poly.type
_entity_poly.pdbx_seq_one_letter_code
_entity_poly.pdbx_strand_id
1 'polypeptide(L)'
;MNLTDLALTTYSEGTAAQAEQDAEYAVEAQQELLRLARACAGSTLCADAASLDWQCVTEGLPEQVEEARAFLAPGLPEYLRYRIDHNDVDNVSFDLVRPCLSCGRDRIDKVNSLFNLGQLLHQADDPAPAETAEADAEPGPLAALEALQTCTARMAALGRRLVAEHPGLAITAAYTFGHDDTSTNGKLRLKAEAIETIEQIARGLGVEVTDQTRGSSGSGPYDLVFRHVNAATEVDGIELELRATHQLTADEAAAWRAQQNQAGEGE
;
A
#
# COMPACT_ATOMS: atom_id res chain seq x y z
N MET A 1 49.48 42.07 -22.01
CA MET A 1 48.67 41.13 -21.22
C MET A 1 49.46 40.79 -19.97
N ASN A 2 48.92 41.08 -18.78
CA ASN A 2 49.60 40.79 -17.52
C ASN A 2 49.29 39.34 -17.05
N LEU A 3 49.99 38.85 -16.03
CA LEU A 3 49.86 37.48 -15.55
C LEU A 3 48.45 37.18 -14.97
N THR A 4 47.77 38.19 -14.43
CA THR A 4 46.39 38.09 -13.96
C THR A 4 45.41 37.96 -15.13
N ASP A 5 45.58 38.74 -16.20
CA ASP A 5 44.77 38.63 -17.41
C ASP A 5 44.92 37.24 -18.04
N LEU A 6 46.16 36.73 -18.12
CA LEU A 6 46.44 35.38 -18.64
C LEU A 6 45.78 34.29 -17.79
N ALA A 7 45.86 34.39 -16.45
CA ALA A 7 45.24 33.41 -15.55
C ALA A 7 43.70 33.41 -15.64
N LEU A 8 43.07 34.58 -15.76
CA LEU A 8 41.62 34.71 -15.92
C LEU A 8 41.13 34.18 -17.28
N THR A 9 41.86 34.45 -18.36
CA THR A 9 41.56 33.89 -19.68
C THR A 9 41.68 32.37 -19.69
N THR A 10 42.79 31.81 -19.16
CA THR A 10 42.96 30.35 -19.09
C THR A 10 41.91 29.68 -18.20
N TYR A 11 41.52 30.31 -17.09
CA TYR A 11 40.42 29.81 -16.26
C TYR A 11 39.10 29.82 -17.03
N SER A 12 38.78 30.91 -17.73
CA SER A 12 37.53 31.03 -18.50
C SER A 12 37.44 30.03 -19.66
N GLU A 13 38.54 29.88 -20.42
CA GLU A 13 38.64 28.90 -21.51
C GLU A 13 38.58 27.46 -20.97
N GLY A 14 39.26 27.19 -19.86
CA GLY A 14 39.19 25.89 -19.18
C GLY A 14 37.79 25.56 -18.67
N THR A 15 37.08 26.53 -18.10
CA THR A 15 35.69 26.33 -17.67
C THR A 15 34.72 26.13 -18.84
N ALA A 16 34.95 26.82 -19.96
CA ALA A 16 34.13 26.64 -21.16
C ALA A 16 34.34 25.26 -21.79
N ALA A 17 35.60 24.82 -21.92
CA ALA A 17 35.93 23.48 -22.42
C ALA A 17 35.38 22.37 -21.51
N GLN A 18 35.45 22.55 -20.19
CA GLN A 18 34.86 21.61 -19.24
C GLN A 18 33.33 21.56 -19.39
N ALA A 19 32.67 22.71 -19.52
CA ALA A 19 31.21 22.78 -19.70
C ALA A 19 30.76 22.12 -21.02
N GLU A 20 31.54 22.26 -22.10
CA GLU A 20 31.28 21.56 -23.36
C GLU A 20 31.40 20.04 -23.20
N GLN A 21 32.44 19.58 -22.51
CA GLN A 21 32.65 18.16 -22.24
C GLN A 21 31.57 17.57 -21.31
N ASP A 22 31.18 18.29 -20.26
CA ASP A 22 30.10 17.90 -19.36
C ASP A 22 28.75 17.82 -20.11
N ALA A 23 28.51 18.72 -21.07
CA ALA A 23 27.33 18.68 -21.91
C ALA A 23 27.31 17.47 -22.86
N GLU A 24 28.46 17.10 -23.44
CA GLU A 24 28.57 15.90 -24.27
C GLU A 24 28.30 14.63 -23.45
N TYR A 25 28.90 14.51 -22.26
CA TYR A 25 28.63 13.39 -21.35
C TYR A 25 27.17 13.33 -20.91
N ALA A 26 26.52 14.47 -20.67
CA ALA A 26 25.11 14.51 -20.32
C ALA A 26 24.21 13.96 -21.43
N VAL A 27 24.53 14.24 -22.70
CA VAL A 27 23.81 13.70 -23.85
C VAL A 27 24.01 12.18 -23.98
N GLU A 28 25.24 11.70 -23.80
CA GLU A 28 25.54 10.26 -23.84
C GLU A 28 24.82 9.51 -22.71
N ALA A 29 24.84 10.05 -21.49
CA ALA A 29 24.15 9.47 -20.34
C ALA A 29 22.63 9.37 -20.57
N GLN A 30 22.02 10.42 -21.13
CA GLN A 30 20.60 10.40 -21.50
C GLN A 30 20.28 9.31 -22.54
N GLN A 31 21.12 9.18 -23.58
CA GLN A 31 20.93 8.15 -24.60
C GLN A 31 21.04 6.75 -24.01
N GLU A 32 21.99 6.53 -23.10
CA GLU A 32 22.17 5.25 -22.42
C GLU A 32 20.99 4.92 -21.51
N LEU A 33 20.47 5.88 -20.75
CA LEU A 33 19.27 5.70 -19.93
C LEU A 33 18.07 5.29 -20.78
N LEU A 34 17.84 5.95 -21.92
CA LEU A 34 16.75 5.60 -22.84
C LEU A 34 16.95 4.20 -23.43
N ARG A 35 18.19 3.82 -23.74
CA ARG A 35 18.51 2.48 -24.24
C ARG A 35 18.16 1.42 -23.18
N LEU A 36 18.51 1.65 -21.92
CA LEU A 36 18.20 0.77 -20.80
C LEU A 36 16.70 0.67 -20.54
N ALA A 37 15.98 1.79 -20.54
CA ALA A 37 14.53 1.83 -20.37
C ALA A 37 13.80 1.01 -21.44
N ARG A 38 14.18 1.19 -22.72
CA ARG A 38 13.63 0.41 -23.85
C ARG A 38 13.95 -1.08 -23.71
N ALA A 39 15.17 -1.43 -23.34
CA ALA A 39 15.57 -2.83 -23.14
C ALA A 39 14.75 -3.48 -22.01
N CYS A 40 14.57 -2.78 -20.88
CA CYS A 40 13.78 -3.23 -19.75
C CYS A 40 12.30 -3.43 -20.16
N ALA A 41 11.70 -2.44 -20.82
CA ALA A 41 10.33 -2.54 -21.32
C ALA A 41 10.15 -3.71 -22.29
N GLY A 42 11.10 -3.90 -23.21
CA GLY A 42 11.17 -5.02 -24.14
C GLY A 42 11.17 -6.38 -23.46
N SER A 43 11.99 -6.54 -22.41
CA SER A 43 12.12 -7.80 -21.67
C SER A 43 10.96 -8.07 -20.72
N THR A 44 10.39 -7.03 -20.10
CA THR A 44 9.35 -7.16 -19.07
C THR A 44 7.97 -7.31 -19.68
N LEU A 45 7.70 -6.58 -20.76
CA LEU A 45 6.38 -6.50 -21.38
C LEU A 45 6.35 -7.25 -22.70
N CYS A 46 6.97 -6.66 -23.73
CA CYS A 46 7.11 -7.21 -25.08
C CYS A 46 7.93 -6.24 -25.94
N ALA A 47 8.31 -6.67 -27.15
CA ALA A 47 9.04 -5.84 -28.11
C ALA A 47 8.33 -4.52 -28.46
N ASP A 48 7.00 -4.50 -28.50
CA ASP A 48 6.24 -3.29 -28.81
C ASP A 48 6.42 -2.22 -27.71
N ALA A 49 6.56 -2.63 -26.44
CA ALA A 49 6.79 -1.70 -25.34
C ALA A 49 8.18 -1.02 -25.41
N ALA A 50 9.16 -1.67 -26.03
CA ALA A 50 10.46 -1.05 -26.31
C ALA A 50 10.37 0.06 -27.38
N SER A 51 9.30 0.05 -28.18
CA SER A 51 9.07 1.02 -29.27
C SER A 51 8.24 2.23 -28.85
N LEU A 52 7.84 2.31 -27.57
CA LEU A 52 7.17 3.50 -27.04
C LEU A 52 8.07 4.74 -27.12
N ASP A 53 7.45 5.92 -27.10
CA ASP A 53 8.19 7.19 -27.09
C ASP A 53 8.76 7.48 -25.69
N TRP A 54 9.94 6.91 -25.43
CA TRP A 54 10.68 7.08 -24.18
C TRP A 54 11.40 8.43 -24.14
N GLN A 55 11.21 9.18 -23.06
CA GLN A 55 11.78 10.51 -22.84
C GLN A 55 12.46 10.59 -21.46
N CYS A 56 13.61 11.26 -21.38
CA CYS A 56 14.31 11.52 -20.12
C CYS A 56 13.61 12.62 -19.32
N VAL A 57 13.62 12.49 -18.00
CA VAL A 57 13.21 13.55 -17.08
C VAL A 57 14.46 14.27 -16.61
N THR A 58 14.54 15.58 -16.85
CA THR A 58 15.73 16.39 -16.54
C THR A 58 15.56 17.35 -15.37
N GLU A 59 14.33 17.52 -14.88
CA GLU A 59 14.00 18.48 -13.82
C GLU A 59 13.21 17.82 -12.69
N GLY A 60 13.39 18.34 -11.47
CA GLY A 60 12.60 17.91 -10.30
C GLY A 60 12.93 16.53 -9.73
N LEU A 61 14.03 15.91 -10.19
CA LEU A 61 14.53 14.65 -9.65
C LEU A 61 15.49 14.89 -8.47
N PRO A 62 15.53 13.97 -7.48
CA PRO A 62 16.57 13.97 -6.46
C PRO A 62 17.97 13.84 -7.08
N GLU A 63 18.98 14.29 -6.34
CA GLU A 63 20.38 14.09 -6.72
C GLU A 63 20.67 12.58 -6.86
N GLN A 64 21.38 12.18 -7.92
CA GLN A 64 21.72 10.78 -8.22
C GLN A 64 20.52 9.88 -8.60
N VAL A 65 19.42 10.47 -9.06
CA VAL A 65 18.30 9.74 -9.64
C VAL A 65 18.21 10.07 -11.12
N GLU A 66 18.14 9.02 -11.94
CA GLU A 66 17.89 9.12 -13.38
C GLU A 66 16.53 8.50 -13.70
N GLU A 67 15.75 9.14 -14.56
CA GLU A 67 14.40 8.67 -14.88
C GLU A 67 14.06 8.85 -16.37
N ALA A 68 13.43 7.84 -16.94
CA ALA A 68 12.83 7.86 -18.26
C ALA A 68 11.35 7.46 -18.19
N ARG A 69 10.52 8.10 -19.01
CA ARG A 69 9.07 7.89 -19.05
C ARG A 69 8.58 7.58 -20.45
N ALA A 70 7.53 6.77 -20.56
CA ALA A 70 6.81 6.54 -21.81
C ALA A 70 5.31 6.43 -21.54
N PHE A 71 4.50 7.24 -22.24
CA PHE A 71 3.05 7.16 -22.15
C PHE A 71 2.53 5.91 -22.86
N LEU A 72 1.52 5.27 -22.27
CA LEU A 72 0.95 4.04 -22.82
C LEU A 72 0.10 4.29 -24.07
N ALA A 73 -0.60 5.42 -24.11
CA ALA A 73 -1.36 5.88 -25.26
C ALA A 73 -1.46 7.41 -25.27
N PRO A 74 -1.64 8.03 -26.45
CA PRO A 74 -1.91 9.47 -26.54
C PRO A 74 -3.17 9.85 -25.74
N GLY A 75 -3.07 10.90 -24.91
CA GLY A 75 -4.19 11.45 -24.15
C GLY A 75 -4.50 10.75 -22.82
N LEU A 76 -3.80 9.65 -22.50
CA LEU A 76 -3.88 9.02 -21.19
C LEU A 76 -2.81 9.61 -20.25
N PRO A 77 -3.17 9.95 -18.99
CA PRO A 77 -2.22 10.48 -18.03
C PRO A 77 -1.25 9.40 -17.49
N GLU A 78 -1.55 8.13 -17.66
CA GLU A 78 -0.72 7.02 -17.20
C GLU A 78 0.52 6.81 -18.08
N TYR A 79 1.65 6.54 -17.42
CA TYR A 79 2.91 6.29 -18.10
C TYR A 79 3.71 5.19 -17.40
N LEU A 80 4.56 4.52 -18.18
CA LEU A 80 5.61 3.66 -17.67
C LEU A 80 6.79 4.52 -17.26
N ARG A 81 7.40 4.16 -16.14
CA ARG A 81 8.58 4.82 -15.58
C ARG A 81 9.69 3.80 -15.39
N TYR A 82 10.84 4.10 -15.97
CA TYR A 82 12.10 3.44 -15.68
C TYR A 82 12.96 4.39 -14.87
N ARG A 83 13.36 3.98 -13.67
CA ARG A 83 14.12 4.83 -12.74
C ARG A 83 15.33 4.10 -12.20
N ILE A 84 16.47 4.78 -12.21
CA ILE A 84 17.71 4.36 -11.58
C ILE A 84 17.96 5.24 -10.35
N ASP A 85 18.18 4.63 -9.19
CA ASP A 85 18.56 5.32 -7.96
C ASP A 85 19.95 4.84 -7.53
N HIS A 86 20.97 5.67 -7.69
CA HIS A 86 22.35 5.25 -7.44
C HIS A 86 22.69 5.11 -5.94
N ASN A 87 21.76 5.48 -5.04
CA ASN A 87 21.93 5.33 -3.60
C ASN A 87 21.42 4.00 -3.04
N ASP A 88 20.64 3.23 -3.81
CA ASP A 88 19.99 1.99 -3.35
C ASP A 88 20.70 0.73 -3.88
N VAL A 89 20.58 -0.37 -3.14
CA VAL A 89 21.03 -1.72 -3.52
C VAL A 89 20.10 -2.29 -4.60
N ASP A 90 18.79 -1.98 -4.55
CA ASP A 90 17.83 -2.25 -5.61
C ASP A 90 17.70 -1.01 -6.52
N ASN A 91 18.80 -0.67 -7.17
CA ASN A 91 18.99 0.60 -7.88
C ASN A 91 18.12 0.80 -9.13
N VAL A 92 17.30 -0.16 -9.55
CA VAL A 92 16.46 -0.04 -10.76
C VAL A 92 15.02 -0.42 -10.47
N SER A 93 14.10 0.45 -10.90
CA SER A 93 12.66 0.23 -10.84
C SER A 93 12.01 0.42 -12.20
N PHE A 94 10.95 -0.37 -12.43
CA PHE A 94 10.11 -0.30 -13.62
C PHE A 94 8.65 -0.34 -13.18
N ASP A 95 7.98 0.79 -13.30
CA ASP A 95 6.69 1.05 -12.66
C ASP A 95 5.66 1.57 -13.67
N LEU A 96 4.39 1.32 -13.36
CA LEU A 96 3.26 2.07 -13.90
C LEU A 96 2.98 3.22 -12.94
N VAL A 97 2.99 4.44 -13.48
CA VAL A 97 2.61 5.64 -12.74
C VAL A 97 1.27 6.14 -13.24
N ARG A 98 0.37 6.37 -12.28
CA ARG A 98 -0.99 6.86 -12.50
C ARG A 98 -1.19 8.15 -11.71
N PRO A 99 -1.06 9.31 -12.36
CA PRO A 99 -1.26 10.59 -11.69
C PRO A 99 -2.70 10.74 -11.19
N CYS A 100 -2.89 11.02 -9.91
CA CYS A 100 -4.21 11.37 -9.40
C CYS A 100 -4.42 12.88 -9.50
N LEU A 101 -5.20 13.31 -10.50
CA LEU A 101 -5.48 14.74 -10.71
C LEU A 101 -6.29 15.37 -9.57
N SER A 102 -7.01 14.57 -8.78
CA SER A 102 -7.85 15.05 -7.68
C SER A 102 -7.06 15.36 -6.40
N CYS A 103 -6.10 14.49 -6.03
CA CYS A 103 -5.34 14.64 -4.79
C CYS A 103 -3.86 15.02 -5.00
N GLY A 104 -3.38 15.03 -6.25
CA GLY A 104 -2.01 15.37 -6.61
C GLY A 104 -0.97 14.34 -6.19
N ARG A 105 -1.38 13.14 -5.76
CA ARG A 105 -0.47 12.04 -5.41
C ARG A 105 -0.52 10.97 -6.49
N ASP A 106 0.65 10.68 -7.05
CA ASP A 106 0.80 9.62 -8.05
C ASP A 106 0.68 8.25 -7.40
N ARG A 107 -0.15 7.38 -7.99
CA ARG A 107 -0.15 5.96 -7.66
C ARG A 107 0.93 5.27 -8.49
N ILE A 108 1.86 4.61 -7.81
CA ILE A 108 3.02 3.97 -8.43
C ILE A 108 2.94 2.48 -8.11
N ASP A 109 2.88 1.66 -9.15
CA ASP A 109 2.83 0.21 -9.01
C ASP A 109 3.94 -0.46 -9.83
N LYS A 110 4.72 -1.34 -9.20
CA LYS A 110 5.81 -2.06 -9.89
C LYS A 110 5.26 -3.00 -10.96
N VAL A 111 5.85 -2.95 -12.15
CA VAL A 111 5.46 -3.75 -13.30
C VAL A 111 6.45 -4.89 -13.52
N ASN A 112 5.99 -6.12 -13.37
CA ASN A 112 6.85 -7.31 -13.48
C ASN A 112 6.57 -8.17 -14.72
N SER A 113 5.45 -7.94 -15.41
CA SER A 113 5.10 -8.64 -16.64
C SER A 113 3.98 -7.92 -17.40
N LEU A 114 3.77 -8.26 -18.67
CA LEU A 114 2.64 -7.75 -19.47
C LEU A 114 1.27 -8.08 -18.85
N PHE A 115 1.11 -9.30 -18.33
CA PHE A 115 -0.11 -9.70 -17.63
C PHE A 115 -0.33 -8.84 -16.37
N ASN A 116 0.72 -8.61 -15.59
CA ASN A 116 0.65 -7.76 -14.40
C ASN A 116 0.30 -6.31 -14.76
N LEU A 117 0.85 -5.77 -15.85
CA LEU A 117 0.46 -4.46 -16.37
C LEU A 117 -1.04 -4.44 -16.73
N GLY A 118 -1.52 -5.46 -17.43
CA GLY A 118 -2.95 -5.60 -17.75
C GLY A 118 -3.83 -5.61 -16.49
N GLN A 119 -3.44 -6.32 -15.44
CA GLN A 119 -4.14 -6.30 -14.15
C GLN A 119 -4.16 -4.91 -13.52
N LEU A 120 -3.02 -4.20 -13.52
CA LEU A 120 -2.92 -2.85 -12.95
C LEU A 120 -3.78 -1.84 -13.69
N LEU A 121 -3.83 -1.94 -15.02
CA LEU A 121 -4.67 -1.08 -15.87
C LEU A 121 -6.16 -1.43 -15.73
N HIS A 122 -6.51 -2.70 -15.57
CA HIS A 122 -7.91 -3.09 -15.35
C HIS A 122 -8.44 -2.65 -13.98
N GLN A 123 -7.57 -2.55 -12.98
CA GLN A 123 -7.91 -1.92 -11.69
C GLN A 123 -8.13 -0.40 -11.79
N ALA A 124 -7.94 0.23 -12.95
CA ALA A 124 -8.13 1.67 -13.14
C ALA A 124 -9.61 2.08 -13.31
N ASP A 125 -10.51 1.11 -13.55
CA ASP A 125 -11.96 1.34 -13.62
C ASP A 125 -12.68 1.09 -12.28
N ASP A 126 -12.16 1.63 -11.17
CA ASP A 126 -13.05 2.00 -10.07
C ASP A 126 -13.57 3.40 -10.40
N PRO A 127 -14.79 3.56 -10.95
CA PRO A 127 -15.34 4.88 -11.15
C PRO A 127 -15.43 5.57 -9.78
N ALA A 128 -15.09 6.86 -9.76
CA ALA A 128 -15.62 7.77 -8.74
C ALA A 128 -17.11 7.45 -8.54
N PRO A 129 -17.66 7.47 -7.31
CA PRO A 129 -19.04 7.07 -7.07
C PRO A 129 -19.93 7.85 -8.02
N ALA A 130 -20.39 7.19 -9.08
CA ALA A 130 -21.29 7.79 -10.03
C ALA A 130 -22.58 7.98 -9.26
N GLU A 131 -22.91 9.24 -9.00
CA GLU A 131 -24.28 9.62 -8.73
C GLU A 131 -25.14 9.07 -9.88
N THR A 132 -25.81 7.96 -9.60
CA THR A 132 -27.04 7.48 -10.22
C THR A 132 -27.06 7.35 -11.75
N ALA A 133 -26.72 6.16 -12.28
CA ALA A 133 -27.44 5.53 -13.40
C ALA A 133 -26.97 4.08 -13.60
N GLU A 134 -27.82 3.12 -13.18
CA GLU A 134 -27.95 1.70 -13.58
C GLU A 134 -28.19 0.81 -12.35
N ALA A 135 -29.39 0.95 -11.76
CA ALA A 135 -29.86 0.06 -10.69
C ALA A 135 -30.57 -1.21 -11.22
N ASP A 136 -30.62 -1.42 -12.55
CA ASP A 136 -31.46 -2.47 -13.17
C ASP A 136 -30.74 -3.35 -14.21
N ALA A 137 -29.40 -3.31 -14.31
CA ALA A 137 -28.68 -4.26 -15.16
C ALA A 137 -28.56 -5.62 -14.46
N GLU A 138 -29.11 -6.69 -15.07
CA GLU A 138 -28.95 -8.04 -14.53
C GLU A 138 -27.47 -8.42 -14.44
N PRO A 139 -27.00 -8.92 -13.27
CA PRO A 139 -25.61 -9.32 -13.10
C PRO A 139 -25.18 -10.36 -14.13
N GLY A 140 -24.06 -10.12 -14.82
CA GLY A 140 -23.48 -11.09 -15.74
C GLY A 140 -23.07 -12.40 -15.05
N PRO A 141 -22.82 -13.48 -15.79
CA PRO A 141 -22.53 -14.81 -15.23
C PRO A 141 -21.25 -14.89 -14.37
N LEU A 142 -20.41 -13.84 -14.38
CA LEU A 142 -19.18 -13.74 -13.59
C LEU A 142 -19.27 -12.73 -12.44
N ALA A 143 -20.40 -12.05 -12.26
CA ALA A 143 -20.50 -10.93 -11.33
C ALA A 143 -20.20 -11.31 -9.88
N ALA A 144 -20.60 -12.50 -9.43
CA ALA A 144 -20.27 -13.02 -8.10
C ALA A 144 -18.75 -13.21 -7.90
N LEU A 145 -18.04 -13.64 -8.95
CA LEU A 145 -16.59 -13.82 -8.92
C LEU A 145 -15.86 -12.47 -8.92
N GLU A 146 -16.31 -11.53 -9.73
CA GLU A 146 -15.79 -10.16 -9.80
C GLU A 146 -15.98 -9.43 -8.46
N ALA A 147 -17.17 -9.56 -7.87
CA ALA A 147 -17.47 -9.00 -6.57
C ALA A 147 -16.57 -9.64 -5.48
N LEU A 148 -16.40 -10.96 -5.50
CA LEU A 148 -15.50 -11.67 -4.58
C LEU A 148 -14.04 -11.17 -4.70
N GLN A 149 -13.53 -11.01 -5.92
CA GLN A 149 -12.17 -10.50 -6.18
C GLN A 149 -12.00 -9.08 -5.63
N THR A 150 -12.98 -8.23 -5.87
CA THR A 150 -13.01 -6.83 -5.39
C THR A 150 -13.03 -6.77 -3.86
N CYS A 151 -13.88 -7.58 -3.22
CA CYS A 151 -13.92 -7.72 -1.76
C CYS A 151 -12.58 -8.21 -1.18
N THR A 152 -11.96 -9.21 -1.83
CA THR A 152 -10.66 -9.76 -1.43
C THR A 152 -9.55 -8.70 -1.51
N ALA A 153 -9.53 -7.92 -2.58
CA ALA A 153 -8.55 -6.86 -2.77
C ALA A 153 -8.67 -5.77 -1.69
N ARG A 154 -9.90 -5.28 -1.44
CA ARG A 154 -10.18 -4.30 -0.38
C ARG A 154 -9.78 -4.81 1.00
N MET A 155 -10.14 -6.05 1.33
CA MET A 155 -9.78 -6.67 2.61
C MET A 155 -8.26 -6.80 2.78
N ALA A 156 -7.54 -7.18 1.71
CA ALA A 156 -6.08 -7.28 1.75
C ALA A 156 -5.40 -5.92 1.93
N ALA A 157 -5.91 -4.87 1.28
CA ALA A 157 -5.42 -3.50 1.44
C ALA A 157 -5.66 -3.00 2.87
N LEU A 158 -6.87 -3.20 3.41
CA LEU A 158 -7.21 -2.85 4.80
C LEU A 158 -6.30 -3.57 5.80
N GLY A 159 -6.12 -4.88 5.64
CA GLY A 159 -5.27 -5.68 6.51
C GLY A 159 -3.80 -5.22 6.51
N ARG A 160 -3.24 -4.92 5.33
CA ARG A 160 -1.87 -4.39 5.22
C ARG A 160 -1.73 -3.02 5.88
N ARG A 161 -2.69 -2.12 5.66
CA ARG A 161 -2.70 -0.78 6.29
C ARG A 161 -2.70 -0.90 7.81
N LEU A 162 -3.61 -1.69 8.39
CA LEU A 162 -3.73 -1.85 9.83
C LEU A 162 -2.48 -2.46 10.48
N VAL A 163 -1.86 -3.46 9.84
CA VAL A 163 -0.62 -4.07 10.35
C VAL A 163 0.57 -3.11 10.24
N ALA A 164 0.62 -2.27 9.20
CA ALA A 164 1.67 -1.27 9.05
C ALA A 164 1.54 -0.12 10.08
N GLU A 165 0.32 0.33 10.34
CA GLU A 165 0.03 1.40 11.32
C GLU A 165 0.16 0.92 12.77
N HIS A 166 -0.05 -0.37 13.03
CA HIS A 166 -0.01 -0.97 14.36
C HIS A 166 0.89 -2.21 14.42
N PRO A 167 2.22 -2.01 14.53
CA PRO A 167 3.16 -3.12 14.74
C PRO A 167 2.76 -3.95 15.98
N GLY A 168 2.62 -5.26 15.80
CA GLY A 168 2.12 -6.18 16.84
C GLY A 168 0.68 -6.65 16.63
N LEU A 169 0.01 -6.19 15.57
CA LEU A 169 -1.25 -6.74 15.10
C LEU A 169 -1.02 -7.95 14.19
N ALA A 170 -1.71 -9.06 14.45
CA ALA A 170 -1.66 -10.27 13.65
C ALA A 170 -3.03 -10.59 13.04
N ILE A 171 -3.08 -10.89 11.75
CA ILE A 171 -4.30 -11.39 11.10
C ILE A 171 -4.50 -12.85 11.55
N THR A 172 -5.64 -13.12 12.19
CA THR A 172 -5.99 -14.47 12.67
C THR A 172 -6.97 -15.19 11.77
N ALA A 173 -7.81 -14.43 11.05
CA ALA A 173 -8.65 -14.98 10.00
C ALA A 173 -9.05 -13.88 9.00
N ALA A 174 -9.28 -14.30 7.76
CA ALA A 174 -9.76 -13.44 6.69
C ALA A 174 -10.75 -14.27 5.84
N TYR A 175 -11.97 -13.78 5.68
CA TYR A 175 -13.05 -14.46 4.95
C TYR A 175 -13.67 -13.51 3.95
N THR A 176 -13.98 -14.02 2.77
CA THR A 176 -14.70 -13.27 1.73
C THR A 176 -15.76 -14.17 1.13
N PHE A 177 -16.97 -13.63 1.02
CA PHE A 177 -18.10 -14.28 0.40
C PHE A 177 -18.57 -13.41 -0.76
N GLY A 178 -18.85 -14.05 -1.90
CA GLY A 178 -19.52 -13.44 -3.03
C GLY A 178 -20.86 -14.13 -3.22
N HIS A 179 -21.89 -13.34 -3.48
CA HIS A 179 -23.25 -13.82 -3.73
C HIS A 179 -23.64 -13.59 -5.20
N ASP A 180 -24.63 -14.34 -5.67
CA ASP A 180 -25.17 -14.27 -7.03
C ASP A 180 -25.90 -12.95 -7.35
N ASP A 181 -26.31 -12.23 -6.30
CA ASP A 181 -26.91 -10.88 -6.36
C ASP A 181 -25.87 -9.74 -6.37
N THR A 182 -24.58 -10.05 -6.64
CA THR A 182 -23.41 -9.14 -6.59
C THR A 182 -23.03 -8.65 -5.20
N SER A 183 -23.77 -9.00 -4.16
CA SER A 183 -23.39 -8.63 -2.81
C SER A 183 -22.13 -9.39 -2.37
N THR A 184 -21.31 -8.73 -1.58
CA THR A 184 -20.12 -9.32 -0.98
C THR A 184 -20.08 -9.05 0.49
N ASN A 185 -19.65 -10.04 1.26
CA ASN A 185 -19.35 -9.85 2.68
C ASN A 185 -17.89 -10.24 2.93
N GLY A 186 -17.10 -9.30 3.45
CA GLY A 186 -15.74 -9.54 3.88
C GLY A 186 -15.66 -9.48 5.39
N LYS A 187 -14.93 -10.41 6.02
CA LYS A 187 -14.67 -10.39 7.45
C LYS A 187 -13.18 -10.57 7.73
N LEU A 188 -12.59 -9.59 8.40
CA LEU A 188 -11.19 -9.58 8.80
C LEU A 188 -11.07 -9.62 10.33
N ARG A 189 -10.42 -10.66 10.85
CA ARG A 189 -10.16 -10.83 12.28
C ARG A 189 -8.69 -10.57 12.59
N LEU A 190 -8.41 -9.59 13.45
CA LEU A 190 -7.07 -9.27 13.89
C LEU A 190 -6.94 -9.43 15.40
N LYS A 191 -5.77 -9.91 15.82
CA LYS A 191 -5.39 -10.09 17.21
C LYS A 191 -4.22 -9.21 17.55
N ALA A 192 -4.29 -8.51 18.68
CA ALA A 192 -3.14 -7.84 19.29
C ALA A 192 -2.64 -8.62 20.50
N GLU A 193 -1.34 -8.48 20.80
CA GLU A 193 -0.75 -8.98 22.04
C GLU A 193 -1.08 -8.09 23.24
N ALA A 194 -1.16 -6.77 23.02
CA ALA A 194 -1.47 -5.77 24.03
C ALA A 194 -2.90 -5.26 23.89
N ILE A 195 -3.58 -5.05 25.03
CA ILE A 195 -4.96 -4.53 25.08
C ILE A 195 -4.99 -3.07 24.61
N GLU A 196 -3.97 -2.31 24.97
CA GLU A 196 -3.80 -0.89 24.66
C GLU A 196 -3.79 -0.66 23.14
N THR A 197 -3.26 -1.62 22.37
CA THR A 197 -3.29 -1.59 20.90
C THR A 197 -4.72 -1.64 20.39
N ILE A 198 -5.59 -2.49 20.95
CA ILE A 198 -6.99 -2.59 20.54
C ILE A 198 -7.73 -1.30 20.89
N GLU A 199 -7.51 -0.75 22.09
CA GLU A 199 -8.13 0.51 22.51
C GLU A 199 -7.70 1.69 21.64
N GLN A 200 -6.41 1.74 21.25
CA GLN A 200 -5.90 2.76 20.35
C GLN A 200 -6.55 2.67 18.97
N ILE A 201 -6.63 1.47 18.38
CA ILE A 201 -7.25 1.26 17.07
C ILE A 201 -8.74 1.58 17.12
N ALA A 202 -9.46 1.06 18.13
CA ALA A 202 -10.88 1.30 18.31
C ALA A 202 -11.18 2.80 18.45
N ARG A 203 -10.35 3.55 19.20
CA ARG A 203 -10.47 5.01 19.29
C ARG A 203 -10.23 5.70 17.94
N GLY A 204 -9.24 5.26 17.18
CA GLY A 204 -8.98 5.79 15.83
C GLY A 204 -10.14 5.55 14.85
N LEU A 205 -10.87 4.44 15.04
CA LEU A 205 -12.04 4.08 14.25
C LEU A 205 -13.37 4.62 14.83
N GLY A 206 -13.35 5.24 16.01
CA GLY A 206 -14.56 5.73 16.67
C GLY A 206 -15.49 4.63 17.19
N VAL A 207 -14.94 3.47 17.55
CA VAL A 207 -15.68 2.25 17.93
C VAL A 207 -15.57 2.00 19.43
N GLU A 208 -16.67 1.57 20.05
CA GLU A 208 -16.66 1.17 21.45
C GLU A 208 -15.96 -0.17 21.66
N VAL A 209 -15.18 -0.23 22.73
CA VAL A 209 -14.47 -1.44 23.15
C VAL A 209 -15.32 -2.20 24.16
N THR A 210 -15.50 -3.49 23.92
CA THR A 210 -16.10 -4.40 24.88
C THR A 210 -14.99 -5.09 25.67
N ASP A 211 -15.01 -4.92 27.00
CA ASP A 211 -14.06 -5.54 27.93
C ASP A 211 -14.79 -6.53 28.84
N GLN A 212 -14.34 -7.78 28.83
CA GLN A 212 -14.92 -8.86 29.61
C GLN A 212 -13.83 -9.72 30.23
N THR A 213 -13.86 -9.89 31.55
CA THR A 213 -13.01 -10.84 32.25
C THR A 213 -13.80 -12.11 32.54
N ARG A 214 -13.27 -13.27 32.13
CA ARG A 214 -13.92 -14.58 32.29
C ARG A 214 -12.91 -15.62 32.78
N GLY A 215 -13.36 -16.50 33.68
CA GLY A 215 -12.62 -17.71 34.04
C GLY A 215 -12.73 -18.77 32.94
N SER A 216 -11.71 -19.62 32.84
CA SER A 216 -11.82 -20.91 32.16
C SER A 216 -13.00 -21.70 32.77
N SER A 217 -13.67 -22.53 31.98
CA SER A 217 -14.89 -23.25 32.37
C SER A 217 -14.70 -24.32 33.48
N GLY A 218 -13.51 -24.40 34.07
CA GLY A 218 -13.29 -25.14 35.32
C GLY A 218 -13.72 -24.33 36.54
N SER A 219 -14.25 -25.01 37.55
CA SER A 219 -14.66 -24.42 38.83
C SER A 219 -13.56 -24.52 39.91
N GLY A 220 -12.32 -24.81 39.50
CA GLY A 220 -11.18 -25.00 40.37
C GLY A 220 -10.50 -23.68 40.77
N PRO A 221 -9.86 -23.65 41.96
CA PRO A 221 -9.14 -22.46 42.44
C PRO A 221 -7.92 -22.08 41.58
N TYR A 222 -7.51 -22.96 40.67
CA TYR A 222 -6.37 -22.80 39.77
C TYR A 222 -6.75 -22.51 38.31
N ASP A 223 -8.04 -22.29 38.02
CA ASP A 223 -8.48 -22.04 36.65
C ASP A 223 -7.98 -20.70 36.12
N LEU A 224 -7.47 -20.71 34.89
CA LEU A 224 -6.94 -19.51 34.26
C LEU A 224 -8.06 -18.48 34.07
N VAL A 225 -7.78 -17.22 34.39
CA VAL A 225 -8.69 -16.11 34.16
C VAL A 225 -8.13 -15.25 33.04
N PHE A 226 -8.97 -14.91 32.08
CA PHE A 226 -8.60 -14.13 30.92
C PHE A 226 -9.44 -12.86 30.84
N ARG A 227 -8.78 -11.74 30.58
CA ARG A 227 -9.40 -10.49 30.14
C ARG A 227 -9.44 -10.50 28.62
N HIS A 228 -10.65 -10.38 28.08
CA HIS A 228 -10.92 -10.32 26.66
C HIS A 228 -11.36 -8.91 26.30
N VAL A 229 -10.62 -8.29 25.40
CA VAL A 229 -10.94 -6.97 24.87
C VAL A 229 -11.24 -7.11 23.39
N ASN A 230 -12.45 -6.73 23.00
CA ASN A 230 -12.93 -6.88 21.64
C ASN A 230 -13.48 -5.54 21.13
N ALA A 231 -13.28 -5.27 19.85
CA ALA A 231 -13.97 -4.19 19.13
C ALA A 231 -14.40 -4.73 17.76
N ALA A 232 -15.58 -4.35 17.30
CA ALA A 232 -16.09 -4.77 16.01
C ALA A 232 -16.72 -3.57 15.29
N THR A 233 -16.44 -3.44 14.00
CA THR A 233 -16.97 -2.37 13.16
C THR A 233 -16.97 -2.77 11.69
N GLU A 234 -17.54 -1.94 10.83
CA GLU A 234 -17.42 -2.05 9.38
C GLU A 234 -16.51 -0.96 8.85
N VAL A 235 -15.56 -1.33 7.99
CA VAL A 235 -14.67 -0.39 7.28
C VAL A 235 -14.69 -0.74 5.80
N ASP A 236 -15.15 0.19 4.96
CA ASP A 236 -15.21 0.03 3.50
C ASP A 236 -15.95 -1.24 3.05
N GLY A 237 -17.02 -1.63 3.76
CA GLY A 237 -17.80 -2.84 3.49
C GLY A 237 -17.18 -4.14 4.01
N ILE A 238 -16.14 -4.05 4.84
CA ILE A 238 -15.47 -5.20 5.47
C ILE A 238 -15.77 -5.18 6.98
N GLU A 239 -16.35 -6.26 7.50
CA GLU A 239 -16.50 -6.49 8.93
C GLU A 239 -15.12 -6.70 9.57
N LEU A 240 -14.70 -5.72 10.37
CA LEU A 240 -13.45 -5.72 11.10
C LEU A 240 -13.69 -6.16 12.53
N GLU A 241 -13.02 -7.22 12.96
CA GLU A 241 -13.07 -7.72 14.33
C GLU A 241 -11.68 -7.71 14.95
N LEU A 242 -11.51 -6.92 16.01
CA LEU A 242 -10.27 -6.72 16.74
C LEU A 242 -10.37 -7.42 18.09
N ARG A 243 -9.35 -8.21 18.45
CA ARG A 243 -9.32 -8.96 19.72
C ARG A 243 -7.97 -8.87 20.41
N ALA A 244 -7.95 -8.67 21.71
CA ALA A 244 -6.81 -8.94 22.58
C ALA A 244 -7.27 -9.84 23.73
N THR A 245 -6.40 -10.77 24.11
CA THR A 245 -6.63 -11.63 25.26
C THR A 245 -5.41 -11.56 26.16
N HIS A 246 -5.62 -11.16 27.41
CA HIS A 246 -4.58 -11.13 28.43
C HIS A 246 -4.93 -12.14 29.54
N GLN A 247 -3.99 -13.01 29.89
CA GLN A 247 -4.14 -13.89 31.02
C GLN A 247 -3.77 -13.13 32.29
N LEU A 248 -4.68 -13.08 33.27
CA LEU A 248 -4.43 -12.44 34.55
C LEU A 248 -3.36 -13.22 35.33
N THR A 249 -2.59 -12.50 36.14
CA THR A 249 -1.70 -13.09 37.15
C THR A 249 -2.51 -13.81 38.24
N ALA A 250 -1.85 -14.64 39.04
CA ALA A 250 -2.51 -15.37 40.12
C ALA A 250 -3.21 -14.43 41.12
N ASP A 251 -2.57 -13.31 41.46
CA ASP A 251 -3.10 -12.32 42.40
C ASP A 251 -4.30 -11.57 41.81
N GLU A 252 -4.22 -11.15 40.54
CA GLU A 252 -5.33 -10.49 39.83
C GLU A 252 -6.53 -11.44 39.66
N ALA A 253 -6.26 -12.70 39.31
CA ALA A 253 -7.29 -13.72 39.21
C ALA A 253 -7.95 -13.99 40.56
N ALA A 254 -7.19 -14.02 41.66
CA ALA A 254 -7.73 -14.17 43.01
C ALA A 254 -8.63 -12.98 43.41
N ALA A 255 -8.20 -11.76 43.12
CA ALA A 255 -8.98 -10.55 43.39
C ALA A 255 -10.29 -10.52 42.57
N TRP A 256 -10.24 -10.85 41.28
CA TRP A 256 -11.43 -10.93 40.43
C TRP A 256 -12.43 -11.97 40.95
N ARG A 257 -11.97 -13.18 41.32
CA ARG A 257 -12.85 -14.22 41.89
C ARG A 257 -13.48 -13.78 43.21
N ALA A 258 -12.75 -13.08 44.07
CA ALA A 258 -13.28 -12.54 45.31
C ALA A 258 -14.42 -11.53 45.07
N GLN A 259 -14.31 -10.69 44.04
CA GLN A 259 -15.37 -9.75 43.64
C GLN A 259 -16.61 -10.47 43.09
N GLN A 260 -16.44 -11.54 42.31
CA GLN A 260 -17.57 -12.34 41.80
C GLN A 260 -18.37 -13.02 42.93
N ASN A 261 -17.68 -13.54 43.95
CA ASN A 261 -18.35 -14.17 45.09
C ASN A 261 -19.09 -13.15 45.97
N GLN A 262 -18.58 -11.93 46.12
CA GLN A 262 -19.26 -10.86 46.84
C GLN A 262 -20.52 -10.35 46.14
N ALA A 263 -20.53 -10.35 44.79
CA ALA A 263 -21.72 -9.99 44.02
C ALA A 263 -22.86 -11.03 44.13
N GLY A 264 -22.54 -12.29 44.46
CA GLY A 264 -23.52 -13.37 44.63
C GLY A 264 -24.11 -13.51 46.05
N GLU A 265 -23.54 -12.84 47.06
CA GLU A 265 -24.02 -12.88 48.46
C GLU A 265 -24.93 -11.68 48.82
N GLY A 266 -25.25 -10.83 47.84
CA GLY A 266 -26.06 -9.61 47.99
C GLY A 266 -27.47 -9.66 47.37
N GLU A 267 -27.89 -10.79 46.78
CA GLU A 267 -29.27 -11.08 46.35
C GLU A 267 -29.93 -12.12 47.28
#